data_AF-A0A2G8S811-F1
#
_entry.id   AF-A0A2G8S811-F1
#
_cell.length_a   1.000
_cell.length_b   1.000
_cell.length_c   1.000
_cell.angle_alpha   90.00
_cell.angle_beta   90.00
_cell.angle_gamma   90.00
#
_symmetry.space_group_name_H-M   'P 1'
#
loop_
_entity.id
_entity.type
_entity.pdbx_description
1 polymer ?
#
loop_
_entity_poly.entity_id
_entity_poly.type
_entity_poly.pdbx_seq_one_letter_code
_entity_poly.pdbx_strand_id
1 'polypeptide(L)'
;MSSAYSRDVYAQLLSLRGHGLPLWEPEPTRFGEVLIGDVGYMQNGGFFRLFNSILPAEDPVNLGGVPQDYKQLQIPDTLRHHTRHALGAGAICSKGVAAVNVDASAEVGIGTPLNPLGGIHFKSSEQQGAVLVLKRGADREMLHDSHTVNTYILQNHDSWCRFARDVRQLDLKPEDIMFVSGWIKTGPGEWALAATADRGQDTGITLGGSFGQGIMRASFSFSTPWEHRHGPEGVQEDSEGAKYDQCVFLNYIKLKRRPLFPLKRLRAAAEPRDLSRSSTRDGLDDMIMGDAQALESDEDCTLVEMVPQPSEQGDMVDVMLDYILEQTSATCAIASDRDVPTLLNSQNQGDIPENLHQFLTNIRPILIVIDGVGMLSGSNAQER
;
A
#
# COMPACT_ATOMS: atom_id res chain seq x y z
N MET A 1 0.51 -12.10 -19.56
CA MET A 1 1.45 -11.45 -18.61
C MET A 1 0.80 -10.14 -18.22
N SER A 2 0.30 -10.02 -16.99
CA SER A 2 -0.36 -8.81 -16.54
C SER A 2 0.70 -7.71 -16.36
N SER A 3 0.51 -6.56 -17.00
CA SER A 3 1.24 -5.36 -16.61
C SER A 3 0.78 -5.00 -15.19
N ALA A 4 1.69 -4.85 -14.24
CA ALA A 4 1.36 -4.32 -12.92
C ALA A 4 0.96 -2.86 -13.07
N TYR A 5 -0.04 -2.38 -12.35
CA TYR A 5 -0.38 -0.95 -12.42
C TYR A 5 0.75 -0.11 -11.81
N SER A 6 1.02 1.05 -12.38
CA SER A 6 2.09 1.95 -11.90
C SER A 6 1.93 2.32 -10.42
N ARG A 7 0.69 2.45 -9.93
CA ARG A 7 0.38 2.65 -8.51
C ARG A 7 0.82 1.50 -7.60
N ASP A 8 0.73 0.25 -8.07
CA ASP A 8 1.11 -0.92 -7.29
C ASP A 8 2.64 -1.03 -7.25
N VAL A 9 3.30 -0.73 -8.37
CA VAL A 9 4.77 -0.62 -8.45
C VAL A 9 5.27 0.50 -7.54
N TYR A 10 4.61 1.66 -7.54
CA TYR A 10 4.91 2.77 -6.65
C TYR A 10 4.81 2.35 -5.17
N ALA A 11 3.70 1.72 -4.80
CA ALA A 11 3.46 1.17 -3.47
C ALA A 11 4.56 0.20 -3.05
N GLN A 12 4.82 -0.81 -3.87
CA GLN A 12 5.78 -1.86 -3.61
C GLN A 12 7.20 -1.31 -3.42
N LEU A 13 7.69 -0.49 -4.36
CA LEU A 13 9.08 -0.08 -4.39
C LEU A 13 9.42 0.98 -3.32
N LEU A 14 8.52 1.92 -3.06
CA LEU A 14 8.77 2.97 -2.07
C LEU A 14 8.45 2.52 -0.63
N SER A 15 7.62 1.49 -0.42
CA SER A 15 7.47 0.87 0.91
C SER A 15 8.80 0.36 1.47
N LEU A 16 9.72 -0.08 0.60
CA LEU A 16 11.05 -0.53 0.98
C LEU A 16 11.96 0.58 1.54
N ARG A 17 11.55 1.85 1.46
CA ARG A 17 12.23 2.99 2.11
C ARG A 17 11.92 3.08 3.61
N GLY A 18 10.96 2.32 4.11
CA GLY A 18 10.66 2.24 5.55
C GLY A 18 9.97 3.47 6.13
N HIS A 19 9.26 4.25 5.29
CA HIS A 19 8.48 5.41 5.73
C HIS A 19 7.00 5.09 5.98
N GLY A 20 6.56 3.86 5.69
CA GLY A 20 5.16 3.42 5.67
C GLY A 20 4.71 3.05 4.26
N LEU A 21 3.42 2.84 4.07
CA LEU A 21 2.80 2.60 2.77
C LEU A 21 2.68 3.93 2.01
N PRO A 22 3.35 4.11 0.86
CA PRO A 22 3.27 5.33 0.08
C PRO A 22 1.93 5.38 -0.67
N LEU A 23 1.29 6.55 -0.67
CA LEU A 23 0.00 6.74 -1.33
C LEU A 23 0.21 7.28 -2.75
N TRP A 24 -0.43 6.64 -3.74
CA TRP A 24 -0.54 7.16 -5.10
C TRP A 24 -1.49 8.34 -5.17
N GLU A 25 -2.46 8.40 -4.25
CA GLU A 25 -3.39 9.52 -4.05
C GLU A 25 -3.17 10.18 -2.68
N PRO A 26 -2.22 11.13 -2.57
CA PRO A 26 -1.98 11.87 -1.33
C PRO A 26 -3.10 12.82 -0.92
N GLU A 27 -3.97 13.19 -1.86
CA GLU A 27 -5.00 14.20 -1.62
C GLU A 27 -6.03 13.78 -0.55
N PRO A 28 -6.52 14.73 0.26
CA PRO A 28 -7.71 14.53 1.07
C PRO A 28 -8.87 14.02 0.22
N THR A 29 -9.52 12.96 0.70
CA THR A 29 -10.75 12.47 0.06
C THR A 29 -11.93 13.37 0.44
N ARG A 30 -13.12 13.09 -0.09
CA ARG A 30 -14.36 13.73 0.38
C ARG A 30 -14.63 13.57 1.88
N PHE A 31 -13.96 12.61 2.53
CA PHE A 31 -14.05 12.39 3.98
C PHE A 31 -13.02 13.20 4.76
N GLY A 32 -12.18 14.01 4.09
CA GLY A 32 -11.11 14.80 4.68
C GLY A 32 -9.73 14.15 4.54
N GLU A 33 -8.75 14.79 5.17
CA GLU A 33 -7.37 14.29 5.27
C GLU A 33 -7.30 13.00 6.09
N VAL A 34 -6.22 12.23 5.97
CA VAL A 34 -5.95 11.07 6.84
C VAL A 34 -5.69 11.51 8.28
N LEU A 35 -6.20 10.80 9.27
CA LEU A 35 -5.98 11.07 10.70
C LEU A 35 -5.53 9.81 11.42
N ILE A 36 -4.74 9.96 12.48
CA ILE A 36 -4.46 8.85 13.40
C ILE A 36 -5.79 8.38 14.02
N GLY A 37 -5.94 7.06 14.12
CA GLY A 37 -7.18 6.43 14.59
C GLY A 37 -8.20 6.16 13.50
N ASP A 38 -7.97 6.59 12.27
CA ASP A 38 -8.81 6.19 11.15
C ASP A 38 -8.81 4.68 10.98
N VAL A 39 -10.00 4.13 10.80
CA VAL A 39 -10.21 2.77 10.33
C VAL A 39 -10.70 2.87 8.90
N GLY A 40 -10.01 2.21 7.98
CA GLY A 40 -10.25 2.40 6.54
C GLY A 40 -9.68 1.27 5.70
N TYR A 41 -9.65 1.51 4.39
CA TYR A 41 -9.16 0.55 3.40
C TYR A 41 -8.45 1.29 2.26
N MET A 42 -7.65 0.55 1.50
CA MET A 42 -6.97 1.07 0.32
C MET A 42 -7.79 0.81 -0.94
N GLN A 43 -7.88 1.81 -1.82
CA GLN A 43 -8.48 1.65 -3.13
C GLN A 43 -7.76 2.54 -4.14
N ASN A 44 -7.35 1.98 -5.28
CA ASN A 44 -6.64 2.70 -6.34
C ASN A 44 -5.39 3.49 -5.89
N GLY A 45 -4.75 3.05 -4.81
CA GLY A 45 -3.57 3.71 -4.23
C GLY A 45 -3.87 4.91 -3.34
N GLY A 46 -5.15 5.19 -3.04
CA GLY A 46 -5.61 6.12 -2.01
C GLY A 46 -6.18 5.42 -0.79
N PHE A 47 -6.18 6.11 0.36
CA PHE A 47 -6.79 5.64 1.61
C PHE A 47 -8.20 6.20 1.80
N PHE A 48 -9.15 5.33 2.12
CA PHE A 48 -10.55 5.70 2.33
C PHE A 48 -11.00 5.37 3.76
N ARG A 49 -11.36 6.42 4.51
CA ARG A 49 -11.86 6.31 5.88
C ARG A 49 -13.27 5.69 5.91
N LEU A 50 -13.44 4.68 6.76
CA LEU A 50 -14.75 4.21 7.21
C LEU A 50 -15.24 5.08 8.38
N PHE A 51 -14.44 5.21 9.43
CA PHE A 51 -14.68 6.08 10.60
C PHE A 51 -13.35 6.35 11.31
N ASN A 52 -13.32 7.26 12.28
CA ASN A 52 -12.20 7.47 13.19
C ASN A 52 -12.54 6.91 14.59
N SER A 53 -11.68 6.01 15.08
CA SER A 53 -11.85 5.31 16.35
C SER A 53 -11.47 6.11 17.59
N ILE A 54 -10.77 7.23 17.43
CA ILE A 54 -10.30 8.08 18.54
C ILE A 54 -11.27 9.26 18.77
N LEU A 55 -12.01 9.69 17.76
CA LEU A 55 -12.98 10.78 17.85
C LEU A 55 -14.36 10.29 18.30
N PRO A 56 -15.17 11.09 19.03
CA PRO A 56 -16.53 10.72 19.42
C PRO A 56 -17.39 10.24 18.23
N ALA A 57 -18.44 9.45 18.51
CA ALA A 57 -19.33 8.94 17.47
C ALA A 57 -20.07 10.07 16.73
N GLU A 58 -20.35 11.17 17.43
CA GLU A 58 -21.04 12.36 16.95
C GLU A 58 -20.11 13.39 16.28
N ASP A 59 -18.80 13.11 16.23
CA ASP A 59 -17.82 13.99 15.61
C ASP A 59 -18.12 14.16 14.10
N PRO A 60 -17.93 15.37 13.52
CA PRO A 60 -18.09 15.61 12.09
C PRO A 60 -17.37 14.59 11.18
N VAL A 61 -16.20 14.08 11.60
CA VAL A 61 -15.43 13.06 10.88
C VAL A 61 -16.18 11.71 10.82
N ASN A 62 -17.03 11.43 11.81
CA ASN A 62 -17.80 10.20 11.99
C ASN A 62 -19.27 10.31 11.55
N LEU A 63 -19.67 11.39 10.85
CA LEU A 63 -21.04 11.55 10.35
C LEU A 63 -21.50 10.44 9.39
N GLY A 64 -20.55 9.72 8.79
CA GLY A 64 -20.82 8.51 8.01
C GLY A 64 -21.24 7.29 8.85
N GLY A 65 -21.37 7.45 10.17
CA GLY A 65 -21.67 6.42 11.13
C GLY A 65 -20.42 5.77 11.71
N VAL A 66 -20.63 5.02 12.79
CA VAL A 66 -19.64 4.17 13.46
C VAL A 66 -20.21 2.76 13.63
N PRO A 67 -19.39 1.74 13.90
CA PRO A 67 -19.87 0.40 14.24
C PRO A 67 -20.90 0.42 15.39
N GLN A 68 -21.88 -0.49 15.39
CA GLN A 68 -22.97 -0.50 16.36
C GLN A 68 -22.49 -0.53 17.82
N ASP A 69 -21.42 -1.29 18.10
CA ASP A 69 -20.84 -1.46 19.44
C ASP A 69 -19.70 -0.47 19.70
N TYR A 70 -19.73 0.70 19.05
CA TYR A 70 -18.63 1.66 19.05
C TYR A 70 -18.22 2.06 20.48
N LYS A 71 -16.92 1.96 20.73
CA LYS A 71 -16.27 2.47 21.94
C LYS A 71 -15.11 3.33 21.49
N GLN A 72 -15.06 4.57 21.95
CA GLN A 72 -13.97 5.48 21.62
C GLN A 72 -12.64 4.95 22.20
N LEU A 73 -11.62 4.88 21.35
CA LEU A 73 -10.25 4.56 21.75
C LEU A 73 -9.61 5.79 22.40
N GLN A 74 -9.32 5.67 23.68
CA GLN A 74 -8.63 6.72 24.43
C GLN A 74 -7.12 6.54 24.27
N ILE A 75 -6.48 7.49 23.58
CA ILE A 75 -5.03 7.54 23.40
C ILE A 75 -4.46 8.69 24.22
N PRO A 76 -3.63 8.43 25.24
CA PRO A 76 -2.93 9.50 25.94
C PRO A 76 -1.94 10.21 25.00
N ASP A 77 -1.78 11.51 25.19
CA ASP A 77 -0.87 12.33 24.36
C ASP A 77 0.58 11.82 24.39
N THR A 78 0.99 11.14 25.46
CA THR A 78 2.32 10.53 25.59
C THR A 78 2.59 9.42 24.56
N LEU A 79 1.56 8.85 23.95
CA LEU A 79 1.73 7.88 22.85
C LEU A 79 1.91 8.56 21.50
N ARG A 80 1.60 9.86 21.36
CA ARG A 80 1.75 10.60 20.11
C ARG A 80 3.13 11.20 20.00
N HIS A 81 3.76 10.99 18.87
CA HIS A 81 5.03 11.61 18.54
C HIS A 81 4.90 12.40 17.24
N HIS A 82 5.14 13.70 17.32
CA HIS A 82 5.14 14.59 16.17
C HIS A 82 6.57 15.02 15.85
N THR A 83 7.00 14.80 14.62
CA THR A 83 8.31 15.18 14.09
C THR A 83 8.11 16.13 12.92
N ARG A 84 8.44 17.40 13.12
CA ARG A 84 8.46 18.39 12.03
C ARG A 84 9.63 18.11 11.09
N HIS A 85 9.41 18.34 9.80
CA HIS A 85 10.42 18.12 8.76
C HIS A 85 11.00 16.70 8.79
N ALA A 86 10.15 15.72 9.08
CA ALA A 86 10.53 14.31 9.12
C ALA A 86 11.09 13.82 7.78
N LEU A 87 10.62 14.39 6.67
CA LEU A 87 11.26 14.28 5.36
C LEU A 87 11.69 15.66 4.88
N GLY A 88 12.90 15.78 4.35
CA GLY A 88 13.37 17.01 3.70
C GLY A 88 12.78 17.19 2.29
N ALA A 89 12.91 18.40 1.75
CA ALA A 89 12.68 18.63 0.33
C ALA A 89 13.66 17.79 -0.52
N GLY A 90 13.25 17.41 -1.73
CA GLY A 90 14.05 16.59 -2.64
C GLY A 90 13.34 15.31 -3.08
N ALA A 91 14.11 14.39 -3.67
CA ALA A 91 13.59 13.17 -4.25
C ALA A 91 13.80 11.96 -3.33
N ILE A 92 12.78 11.12 -3.25
CA ILE A 92 12.79 9.78 -2.65
C ILE A 92 12.60 8.80 -3.81
N CYS A 93 13.65 8.01 -4.08
CA CYS A 93 13.70 7.09 -5.20
C CYS A 93 13.68 5.63 -4.73
N SER A 94 13.12 4.75 -5.56
CA SER A 94 13.30 3.30 -5.41
C SER A 94 14.77 2.89 -5.57
N LYS A 95 15.11 1.65 -5.18
CA LYS A 95 16.42 1.06 -5.50
C LYS A 95 16.62 1.08 -7.02
N GLY A 96 17.84 1.39 -7.47
CA GLY A 96 18.19 1.46 -8.88
C GLY A 96 17.72 2.72 -9.64
N VAL A 97 17.00 3.64 -8.98
CA VAL A 97 16.63 4.93 -9.57
C VAL A 97 17.52 6.03 -8.99
N ALA A 98 18.29 6.69 -9.86
CA ALA A 98 19.13 7.83 -9.50
C ALA A 98 18.51 9.14 -10.01
N ALA A 99 18.43 10.15 -9.14
CA ALA A 99 18.04 11.50 -9.51
C ALA A 99 19.30 12.33 -9.83
N VAL A 100 19.36 12.95 -11.00
CA VAL A 100 20.50 13.73 -11.48
C VAL A 100 20.02 15.12 -11.85
N ASN A 101 20.70 16.18 -11.40
CA ASN A 101 20.35 17.53 -11.82
C ASN A 101 20.75 17.75 -13.29
N VAL A 102 19.88 18.36 -14.09
CA VAL A 102 20.14 18.59 -15.53
C VAL A 102 21.29 19.58 -15.74
N ASP A 103 21.45 20.58 -14.86
CA ASP A 103 22.46 21.64 -15.00
C ASP A 103 23.78 21.33 -14.27
N ALA A 104 23.77 20.34 -13.38
CA ALA A 104 24.94 19.89 -12.65
C ALA A 104 24.91 18.36 -12.63
N SER A 105 25.90 17.69 -13.22
CA SER A 105 26.01 16.23 -13.28
C SER A 105 26.21 15.53 -11.90
N ALA A 106 25.69 16.10 -10.83
CA ALA A 106 25.69 15.60 -9.47
C ALA A 106 24.34 14.91 -9.14
N GLU A 107 24.43 13.87 -8.32
CA GLU A 107 23.27 13.14 -7.81
C GLU A 107 22.50 13.99 -6.78
N VAL A 108 21.17 13.90 -6.81
CA VAL A 108 20.26 14.62 -5.91
C VAL A 108 19.62 13.62 -4.96
N GLY A 109 19.70 13.89 -3.65
CA GLY A 109 19.10 13.07 -2.59
C GLY A 109 18.05 13.82 -1.77
N ILE A 110 17.51 13.12 -0.78
CA ILE A 110 16.60 13.70 0.22
C ILE A 110 17.34 14.80 1.00
N GLY A 111 16.71 15.96 1.18
CA GLY A 111 17.27 17.10 1.90
C GLY A 111 18.15 18.02 1.04
N THR A 112 18.46 17.65 -0.21
CA THR A 112 19.18 18.51 -1.15
C THR A 112 18.19 19.49 -1.81
N PRO A 113 18.35 20.82 -1.63
CA PRO A 113 17.49 21.80 -2.26
C PRO A 113 17.55 21.66 -3.79
N LEU A 114 16.37 21.55 -4.42
CA LEU A 114 16.26 21.50 -5.86
C LEU A 114 16.57 22.88 -6.44
N ASN A 115 17.43 22.95 -7.46
CA ASN A 115 17.79 24.22 -8.09
C ASN A 115 16.55 24.78 -8.85
N PRO A 116 16.09 26.02 -8.57
CA PRO A 116 14.88 26.58 -9.18
C PRO A 116 14.84 26.61 -10.70
N LEU A 117 16.00 26.61 -11.36
CA LEU A 117 16.14 26.74 -12.81
C LEU A 117 16.38 25.42 -13.56
N GLY A 118 16.68 24.31 -12.87
CA GLY A 118 17.12 23.06 -13.49
C GLY A 118 16.12 21.93 -13.29
N GLY A 119 15.77 21.21 -14.36
CA GLY A 119 15.01 19.97 -14.25
C GLY A 119 15.80 18.87 -13.52
N ILE A 120 15.08 17.86 -13.01
CA ILE A 120 15.68 16.64 -12.45
C ILE A 120 15.53 15.53 -13.48
N HIS A 121 16.63 14.91 -13.87
CA HIS A 121 16.63 13.72 -14.69
C HIS A 121 16.75 12.47 -13.80
N PHE A 122 15.71 11.65 -13.77
CA PHE A 122 15.73 10.33 -13.17
C PHE A 122 16.24 9.31 -14.17
N LYS A 123 17.16 8.45 -13.76
CA LYS A 123 17.63 7.31 -14.55
C LYS A 123 17.35 6.05 -13.76
N SER A 124 16.69 5.08 -14.39
CA SER A 124 16.51 3.74 -13.81
C SER A 124 17.54 2.79 -14.41
N SER A 125 18.31 2.11 -13.57
CA SER A 125 19.07 0.91 -13.99
C SER A 125 18.21 -0.35 -13.99
N GLU A 126 16.99 -0.26 -13.44
CA GLU A 126 16.08 -1.37 -13.22
C GLU A 126 14.86 -1.32 -14.15
N GLN A 127 14.21 -2.47 -14.32
CA GLN A 127 13.00 -2.62 -15.14
C GLN A 127 11.76 -1.92 -14.56
N GLN A 128 11.78 -1.60 -13.27
CA GLN A 128 10.71 -0.87 -12.59
C GLN A 128 11.34 0.27 -11.80
N GLY A 129 10.61 1.36 -11.66
CA GLY A 129 11.09 2.53 -10.95
C GLY A 129 9.94 3.32 -10.35
N ALA A 130 10.20 3.92 -9.19
CA ALA A 130 9.26 4.78 -8.50
C ALA A 130 10.00 5.97 -7.89
N VAL A 131 9.38 7.15 -7.96
CA VAL A 131 9.91 8.39 -7.39
C VAL A 131 8.79 9.19 -6.74
N LEU A 132 9.08 9.75 -5.56
CA LEU A 132 8.33 10.83 -4.93
C LEU A 132 9.26 12.04 -4.81
N VAL A 133 8.82 13.21 -5.26
CA VAL A 133 9.54 14.47 -5.13
C VAL A 133 8.73 15.40 -4.23
N LEU A 134 9.37 15.92 -3.19
CA LEU A 134 8.81 16.89 -2.27
C LEU A 134 9.47 18.25 -2.49
N LYS A 135 8.66 19.28 -2.74
CA LYS A 135 9.17 20.66 -2.90
C LYS A 135 9.57 21.25 -1.56
N ARG A 136 8.76 21.02 -0.52
CA ARG A 136 9.04 21.34 0.88
C ARG A 136 9.10 20.06 1.70
N GLY A 137 9.69 20.14 2.88
CA GLY A 137 9.70 19.01 3.80
C GLY A 137 8.29 18.62 4.26
N ALA A 138 8.14 17.35 4.65
CA ALA A 138 6.91 16.78 5.16
C ALA A 138 7.02 16.52 6.67
N ASP A 139 5.90 16.69 7.39
CA ASP A 139 5.81 16.42 8.81
C ASP A 139 5.31 14.99 9.04
N ARG A 140 5.67 14.41 10.18
CA ARG A 140 5.21 13.08 10.60
C ARG A 140 4.52 13.17 11.95
N GLU A 141 3.37 12.52 12.07
CA GLU A 141 2.79 12.17 13.37
C GLU A 141 2.56 10.67 13.41
N MET A 142 2.91 10.04 14.52
CA MET A 142 2.73 8.60 14.70
C MET A 142 2.51 8.22 16.17
N LEU A 143 1.84 7.09 16.37
CA LEU A 143 1.72 6.45 17.68
C LEU A 143 2.96 5.60 17.98
N HIS A 144 3.40 5.64 19.23
CA HIS A 144 4.29 4.63 19.78
C HIS A 144 3.60 3.27 19.87
N ASP A 145 4.40 2.20 19.85
CA ASP A 145 3.90 0.84 19.95
C ASP A 145 3.16 0.65 21.28
N SER A 146 1.90 0.23 21.18
CA SER A 146 0.98 0.24 22.31
C SER A 146 0.13 -1.02 22.32
N HIS A 147 0.28 -1.80 23.39
CA HIS A 147 -0.56 -2.96 23.67
C HIS A 147 -2.05 -2.58 23.71
N THR A 148 -2.38 -1.38 24.21
CA THR A 148 -3.75 -0.88 24.29
C THR A 148 -4.37 -0.70 22.90
N VAL A 149 -3.60 -0.16 21.94
CA VAL A 149 -4.05 -0.01 20.55
C VAL A 149 -4.30 -1.38 19.92
N ASN A 150 -3.34 -2.29 20.04
CA ASN A 150 -3.48 -3.65 19.48
C ASN A 150 -4.67 -4.40 20.08
N THR A 151 -4.85 -4.33 21.41
CA THR A 151 -6.00 -4.92 22.11
C THR A 151 -7.32 -4.35 21.62
N TYR A 152 -7.38 -3.03 21.44
CA TYR A 152 -8.57 -2.36 20.93
C TYR A 152 -8.91 -2.81 19.50
N ILE A 153 -7.92 -2.87 18.61
CA ILE A 153 -8.09 -3.39 17.25
C ILE A 153 -8.65 -4.82 17.31
N LEU A 154 -8.00 -5.72 18.07
CA LEU A 154 -8.39 -7.12 18.20
C LEU A 154 -9.85 -7.32 18.64
N GLN A 155 -10.30 -6.52 19.62
CA GLN A 155 -11.65 -6.62 20.19
C GLN A 155 -12.74 -6.05 19.28
N ASN A 156 -12.40 -5.07 18.44
CA ASN A 156 -13.39 -4.36 17.63
C ASN A 156 -13.35 -4.72 16.14
N HIS A 157 -12.31 -5.42 15.66
CA HIS A 157 -12.13 -5.71 14.24
C HIS A 157 -13.34 -6.39 13.58
N ASP A 158 -13.97 -7.36 14.26
CA ASP A 158 -15.14 -8.04 13.72
C ASP A 158 -16.37 -7.11 13.61
N SER A 159 -16.48 -6.09 14.48
CA SER A 159 -17.51 -5.05 14.35
C SER A 159 -17.20 -4.10 13.20
N TRP A 160 -15.92 -3.86 12.90
CA TRP A 160 -15.50 -3.04 11.76
C TRP A 160 -15.81 -3.74 10.43
N CYS A 161 -15.52 -5.04 10.33
CA CYS A 161 -15.88 -5.86 9.17
C CYS A 161 -17.40 -5.85 8.92
N ARG A 162 -18.21 -6.02 9.98
CA ARG A 162 -19.68 -5.93 9.90
C ARG A 162 -20.12 -4.54 9.48
N PHE A 163 -19.55 -3.49 10.06
CA PHE A 163 -19.88 -2.11 9.68
C PHE A 163 -19.57 -1.82 8.20
N ALA A 164 -18.40 -2.24 7.71
CA ALA A 164 -18.01 -2.09 6.32
C ALA A 164 -19.00 -2.79 5.37
N ARG A 165 -19.41 -4.02 5.69
CA ARG A 165 -20.34 -4.80 4.89
C ARG A 165 -21.79 -4.32 4.99
N ASP A 166 -22.31 -4.24 6.20
CA ASP A 166 -23.75 -4.14 6.45
C ASP A 166 -24.23 -2.69 6.39
N VAL A 167 -23.38 -1.72 6.76
CA VAL A 167 -23.73 -0.29 6.77
C VAL A 167 -23.12 0.44 5.57
N ARG A 168 -21.83 0.19 5.29
CA ARG A 168 -21.11 0.86 4.20
C ARG A 168 -21.25 0.16 2.85
N GLN A 169 -21.81 -1.05 2.82
CA GLN A 169 -22.06 -1.84 1.60
C GLN A 169 -20.78 -2.11 0.80
N LEU A 170 -19.67 -2.34 1.51
CA LEU A 170 -18.38 -2.66 0.93
C LEU A 170 -18.05 -4.14 1.15
N ASP A 171 -17.68 -4.83 0.07
CA ASP A 171 -17.21 -6.21 0.13
C ASP A 171 -15.70 -6.24 0.38
N LEU A 172 -15.31 -5.98 1.63
CA LEU A 172 -13.92 -6.00 2.08
C LEU A 172 -13.60 -7.31 2.78
N LYS A 173 -12.42 -7.89 2.49
CA LYS A 173 -11.87 -8.95 3.33
C LYS A 173 -11.46 -8.37 4.68
N PRO A 174 -11.43 -9.17 5.75
CA PRO A 174 -10.95 -8.70 7.05
C PRO A 174 -9.57 -8.04 6.97
N GLU A 175 -8.63 -8.63 6.22
CA GLU A 175 -7.28 -8.09 6.03
C GLU A 175 -7.20 -6.79 5.19
N ASP A 176 -8.26 -6.41 4.48
CA ASP A 176 -8.31 -5.15 3.72
C ASP A 176 -8.58 -3.94 4.64
N ILE A 177 -9.13 -4.18 5.84
CA ILE A 177 -9.42 -3.15 6.84
C ILE A 177 -8.17 -2.91 7.68
N MET A 178 -7.76 -1.65 7.76
CA MET A 178 -6.58 -1.22 8.51
C MET A 178 -6.88 -0.09 9.47
N PHE A 179 -6.10 -0.03 10.54
CA PHE A 179 -6.07 1.06 11.51
C PHE A 179 -4.86 1.96 11.21
N VAL A 180 -5.09 3.27 11.08
CA VAL A 180 -4.02 4.26 10.86
C VAL A 180 -3.35 4.61 12.18
N SER A 181 -2.09 4.22 12.31
CA SER A 181 -1.24 4.48 13.47
C SER A 181 -0.33 5.70 13.29
N GLY A 182 -0.18 6.21 12.06
CA GLY A 182 0.63 7.39 11.76
C GLY A 182 0.53 7.81 10.30
N TRP A 183 1.12 8.97 10.00
CA TRP A 183 1.15 9.54 8.67
C TRP A 183 2.41 10.38 8.47
N ILE A 184 2.78 10.57 7.20
CA ILE A 184 3.68 11.64 6.76
C ILE A 184 2.92 12.49 5.77
N LYS A 185 2.82 13.81 6.04
CA LYS A 185 2.04 14.74 5.23
C LYS A 185 2.84 15.94 4.80
N THR A 186 2.47 16.46 3.63
CA THR A 186 3.00 17.69 3.05
C THR A 186 1.87 18.66 2.71
N GLY A 187 2.23 19.89 2.34
CA GLY A 187 1.28 20.90 1.90
C GLY A 187 0.66 20.58 0.53
N PRO A 188 -0.47 21.22 0.20
CA PRO A 188 -1.08 21.11 -1.12
C PRO A 188 -0.13 21.68 -2.19
N GLY A 189 0.03 20.97 -3.30
CA GLY A 189 0.91 21.42 -4.40
C GLY A 189 2.42 21.30 -4.11
N GLU A 190 2.82 20.59 -3.04
CA GLU A 190 4.22 20.45 -2.63
C GLU A 190 4.80 19.05 -2.94
N TRP A 191 4.14 18.28 -3.81
CA TRP A 191 4.54 16.92 -4.17
C TRP A 191 4.30 16.59 -5.65
N ALA A 192 5.16 15.73 -6.19
CA ALA A 192 4.98 15.04 -7.47
C ALA A 192 5.46 13.60 -7.34
N LEU A 193 4.79 12.68 -8.03
CA LEU A 193 5.13 11.26 -8.02
C LEU A 193 5.06 10.68 -9.42
N ALA A 194 5.88 9.65 -9.66
CA ALA A 194 5.85 8.90 -10.90
C ALA A 194 6.29 7.45 -10.66
N ALA A 195 5.75 6.54 -11.47
CA ALA A 195 6.20 5.15 -11.51
C ALA A 195 6.13 4.57 -12.92
N THR A 196 6.98 3.59 -13.19
CA THR A 196 6.98 2.79 -14.41
C THR A 196 6.89 1.32 -14.09
N ALA A 197 5.96 0.63 -14.74
CA ALA A 197 5.84 -0.82 -14.71
C ALA A 197 6.56 -1.52 -15.88
N ASP A 198 7.06 -0.76 -16.86
CA ASP A 198 7.55 -1.30 -18.13
C ASP A 198 9.07 -1.56 -18.14
N ARG A 199 9.44 -2.71 -18.68
CA ARG A 199 10.77 -3.37 -18.59
C ARG A 199 11.78 -2.86 -19.62
N GLY A 200 11.79 -1.56 -19.90
CA GLY A 200 12.73 -0.93 -20.83
C GLY A 200 14.10 -0.65 -20.19
N GLN A 201 15.19 -1.01 -20.86
CA GLN A 201 16.55 -0.57 -20.49
C GLN A 201 16.74 0.91 -20.90
N ASP A 202 17.38 1.71 -20.06
CA ASP A 202 17.66 3.15 -20.26
C ASP A 202 16.40 4.03 -20.42
N THR A 203 15.50 3.94 -19.45
CA THR A 203 14.36 4.87 -19.36
C THR A 203 14.68 5.99 -18.38
N GLY A 204 14.51 7.22 -18.87
CA GLY A 204 14.74 8.43 -18.10
C GLY A 204 13.48 9.26 -17.99
N ILE A 205 13.21 9.82 -16.82
CA ILE A 205 12.21 10.90 -16.68
C ILE A 205 12.97 12.18 -16.48
N THR A 206 12.65 13.22 -17.25
CA THR A 206 13.01 14.57 -16.83
C THR A 206 11.79 15.22 -16.19
N LEU A 207 11.87 15.46 -14.89
CA LEU A 207 10.95 16.30 -14.15
C LEU A 207 11.49 17.72 -14.23
N GLY A 208 11.07 18.44 -15.26
CA GLY A 208 11.34 19.86 -15.43
C GLY A 208 10.29 20.67 -14.67
N GLY A 209 10.70 21.65 -13.90
CA GLY A 209 9.76 22.59 -13.30
C GLY A 209 10.51 23.81 -12.81
N SER A 210 9.88 24.98 -12.90
CA SER A 210 10.37 26.15 -12.18
C SER A 210 10.12 25.89 -10.70
N PHE A 211 11.14 25.44 -9.97
CA PHE A 211 11.06 25.31 -8.49
C PHE A 211 11.22 26.68 -7.80
N GLY A 212 10.89 27.77 -8.50
CA GLY A 212 10.91 29.15 -8.02
C GLY A 212 9.64 29.91 -8.40
N GLN A 213 9.22 30.79 -7.48
CA GLN A 213 8.02 31.64 -7.49
C GLN A 213 6.68 30.91 -7.63
N GLY A 214 6.19 30.37 -6.50
CA GLY A 214 4.75 30.19 -6.22
C GLY A 214 3.94 29.21 -7.08
N ILE A 215 4.51 28.62 -8.14
CA ILE A 215 3.77 27.75 -9.06
C ILE A 215 4.57 26.46 -9.27
N MET A 216 4.06 25.34 -8.75
CA MET A 216 4.56 24.02 -9.14
C MET A 216 3.98 23.70 -10.52
N ARG A 217 4.77 23.97 -11.57
CA ARG A 217 4.53 23.37 -12.87
C ARG A 217 5.52 22.23 -13.03
N ALA A 218 5.12 21.04 -12.59
CA ALA A 218 5.86 19.82 -12.92
C ALA A 218 5.57 19.51 -14.40
N SER A 219 6.43 19.98 -15.28
CA SER A 219 6.47 19.53 -16.67
C SER A 219 7.31 18.27 -16.75
N PHE A 220 6.65 17.15 -16.95
CA PHE A 220 7.33 15.90 -17.14
C PHE A 220 7.53 15.68 -18.64
N SER A 221 8.77 15.47 -19.07
CA SER A 221 9.08 14.99 -20.42
C SER A 221 9.59 13.56 -20.33
N PHE A 222 8.90 12.66 -21.01
CA PHE A 222 9.12 11.22 -20.92
C PHE A 222 9.66 10.65 -22.24
N SER A 223 10.58 9.69 -22.14
CA SER A 223 10.95 8.85 -23.29
C SER A 223 10.21 7.50 -23.32
N THR A 224 9.45 7.15 -22.27
CA THR A 224 8.70 5.89 -22.10
C THR A 224 7.51 6.08 -21.12
N PRO A 225 6.53 5.14 -20.98
CA PRO A 225 5.26 5.44 -20.32
C PRO A 225 5.36 5.38 -18.80
N TRP A 226 5.93 6.42 -18.19
CA TRP A 226 5.78 6.64 -16.75
C TRP A 226 4.42 7.29 -16.48
N GLU A 227 3.62 6.65 -15.64
CA GLU A 227 2.45 7.31 -15.07
C GLU A 227 2.89 8.25 -13.96
N HIS A 228 2.20 9.37 -13.80
CA HIS A 228 2.59 10.42 -12.88
C HIS A 228 1.38 11.17 -12.32
N ARG A 229 1.56 11.75 -11.14
CA ARG A 229 0.61 12.66 -10.48
C ARG A 229 1.38 13.78 -9.79
N HIS A 230 0.70 14.89 -9.55
CA HIS A 230 1.26 16.02 -8.80
C HIS A 230 0.15 16.71 -8.01
N GLY A 231 0.53 17.42 -6.96
CA GLY A 231 -0.41 18.20 -6.16
C GLY A 231 -1.08 19.32 -6.97
N PRO A 232 -2.20 19.87 -6.46
CA PRO A 232 -2.98 20.88 -7.17
C PRO A 232 -2.17 22.14 -7.51
N GLU A 233 -2.41 22.69 -8.71
CA GLU A 233 -1.78 23.93 -9.18
C GLU A 233 -2.38 25.18 -8.49
N GLY A 234 -1.55 26.20 -8.28
CA GLY A 234 -2.04 27.56 -8.00
C GLY A 234 -2.50 27.87 -6.57
N VAL A 235 -2.13 27.07 -5.56
CA VAL A 235 -2.39 27.42 -4.16
C VAL A 235 -1.49 28.59 -3.76
N GLN A 236 -2.04 29.81 -3.77
CA GLN A 236 -1.35 31.03 -3.31
C GLN A 236 -0.93 30.88 -1.84
N GLU A 237 0.31 31.25 -1.53
CA GLU A 237 0.92 31.26 -0.19
C GLU A 237 0.37 32.38 0.73
N ASP A 238 -0.92 32.71 0.63
CA ASP A 238 -1.53 33.79 1.40
C ASP A 238 -2.34 33.24 2.58
N SER A 239 -1.66 32.56 3.52
CA SER A 239 -2.16 32.34 4.89
C SER A 239 -1.02 31.85 5.79
N GLU A 240 -0.79 32.53 6.91
CA GLU A 240 -0.05 31.95 8.03
C GLU A 240 -0.67 30.58 8.39
N GLY A 241 0.09 29.50 8.15
CA GLY A 241 -0.33 28.13 8.47
C GLY A 241 -0.81 27.30 7.27
N ALA A 242 0.03 27.10 6.25
CA ALA A 242 -0.23 26.11 5.21
C ALA A 242 -0.51 24.74 5.85
N LYS A 243 -1.72 24.23 5.65
CA LYS A 243 -2.17 22.97 6.25
C LYS A 243 -1.45 21.80 5.56
N TYR A 244 -0.78 20.96 6.35
CA TYR A 244 -0.15 19.74 5.86
C TYR A 244 -1.20 18.62 5.88
N ASP A 245 -1.99 18.53 4.81
CA ASP A 245 -3.12 17.60 4.70
C ASP A 245 -2.96 16.53 3.61
N GLN A 246 -1.90 16.62 2.80
CA GLN A 246 -1.62 15.66 1.72
C GLN A 246 -0.77 14.50 2.27
N CYS A 247 -1.34 13.30 2.38
CA CYS A 247 -0.69 12.15 3.00
C CYS A 247 0.17 11.38 2.00
N VAL A 248 1.50 11.49 2.09
CA VAL A 248 2.42 10.83 1.16
C VAL A 248 2.85 9.44 1.63
N PHE A 249 2.89 9.19 2.94
CA PHE A 249 3.09 7.85 3.52
C PHE A 249 2.13 7.61 4.68
N LEU A 250 1.66 6.37 4.81
CA LEU A 250 0.73 5.91 5.83
C LEU A 250 1.40 4.86 6.72
N ASN A 251 1.31 5.01 8.04
CA ASN A 251 1.64 3.94 8.99
C ASN A 251 0.34 3.31 9.50
N TYR A 252 0.29 1.99 9.53
CA TYR A 252 -0.95 1.25 9.71
C TYR A 252 -0.72 -0.11 10.38
N ILE A 253 -1.80 -0.61 10.96
CA ILE A 253 -1.87 -1.92 11.61
C ILE A 253 -3.01 -2.70 10.95
N LYS A 254 -2.74 -3.95 10.60
CA LYS A 254 -3.74 -4.88 10.06
C LYS A 254 -3.86 -6.12 10.94
N LEU A 255 -5.01 -6.78 10.81
CA LEU A 255 -5.33 -8.02 11.50
C LEU A 255 -5.84 -9.04 10.50
N LYS A 256 -5.33 -10.27 10.58
CA LYS A 256 -5.82 -11.40 9.77
C LYS A 256 -6.24 -12.54 10.67
N ARG A 257 -7.43 -13.09 10.44
CA ARG A 257 -7.93 -14.28 11.16
C ARG A 257 -7.74 -15.53 10.33
N ARG A 258 -7.48 -16.67 10.98
CA ARG A 258 -7.53 -17.95 10.30
C ARG A 258 -8.96 -18.25 9.86
N PRO A 259 -9.16 -18.77 8.64
CA PRO A 259 -10.43 -19.36 8.27
C PRO A 259 -10.78 -20.51 9.22
N LEU A 260 -12.03 -20.53 9.72
CA LEU A 260 -12.53 -21.57 10.63
C LEU A 260 -12.54 -22.98 10.02
N PHE A 261 -12.36 -23.10 8.71
CA PHE A 261 -12.20 -24.36 7.99
C PHE A 261 -10.83 -24.38 7.30
N PRO A 262 -9.86 -25.18 7.77
CA PRO A 262 -8.67 -25.41 6.99
C PRO A 262 -9.10 -26.18 5.75
N LEU A 263 -9.01 -25.56 4.57
CA LEU A 263 -8.92 -26.32 3.33
C LEU A 263 -7.70 -27.22 3.49
N LYS A 264 -7.93 -28.50 3.85
CA LYS A 264 -6.88 -29.51 3.82
C LYS A 264 -6.23 -29.37 2.45
N ARG A 265 -4.91 -29.10 2.43
CA ARG A 265 -4.13 -29.07 1.20
C ARG A 265 -4.41 -30.37 0.46
N LEU A 266 -5.28 -30.32 -0.54
CA LEU A 266 -5.50 -31.41 -1.48
C LEU A 266 -4.22 -31.46 -2.31
N ARG A 267 -3.25 -32.26 -1.85
CA ARG A 267 -2.15 -32.71 -2.69
C ARG A 267 -2.78 -33.48 -3.85
N ALA A 268 -2.90 -32.83 -5.00
CA ALA A 268 -3.22 -33.50 -6.25
C ALA A 268 -2.04 -34.43 -6.58
N ALA A 269 -2.10 -35.67 -6.12
CA ALA A 269 -1.30 -36.76 -6.65
C ALA A 269 -1.93 -37.21 -7.97
N ALA A 270 -1.86 -36.36 -8.99
CA ALA A 270 -2.16 -36.75 -10.36
C ALA A 270 -0.86 -37.34 -10.94
N GLU A 271 -0.70 -38.65 -10.83
CA GLU A 271 0.24 -39.37 -11.69
C GLU A 271 -0.22 -39.22 -13.15
N PRO A 272 0.68 -38.99 -14.12
CA PRO A 272 0.30 -38.92 -15.52
C PRO A 272 -0.23 -40.27 -15.97
N ARG A 273 -1.54 -40.38 -16.20
CA ARG A 273 -2.08 -41.50 -17.01
C ARG A 273 -1.81 -41.16 -18.47
N ASP A 274 -0.83 -41.86 -19.04
CA ASP A 274 -0.65 -41.93 -20.49
C ASP A 274 -1.93 -42.50 -21.11
N LEU A 275 -2.72 -41.64 -21.75
CA LEU A 275 -3.80 -42.07 -22.63
C LEU A 275 -3.19 -42.40 -23.99
N SER A 276 -2.74 -43.64 -24.13
CA SER A 276 -2.46 -44.24 -25.43
C SER A 276 -3.74 -44.23 -26.25
N ARG A 277 -3.77 -43.38 -27.28
CA ARG A 277 -4.74 -43.40 -28.38
C ARG A 277 -4.75 -44.79 -29.03
N SER A 278 -5.89 -45.46 -29.02
CA SER A 278 -6.24 -46.44 -30.05
C SER A 278 -7.70 -46.29 -30.48
N SER A 279 -7.85 -46.16 -31.81
CA SER A 279 -9.06 -46.33 -32.61
C SER A 279 -9.75 -47.68 -32.32
N THR A 280 -11.07 -47.82 -32.31
CA THR A 280 -11.95 -47.86 -33.50
C THR A 280 -13.45 -47.85 -33.14
N ARG A 281 -14.25 -47.25 -34.04
CA ARG A 281 -15.69 -47.44 -34.42
C ARG A 281 -16.42 -48.67 -33.82
N ASP A 282 -17.68 -48.62 -33.38
CA ASP A 282 -18.94 -48.50 -34.16
C ASP A 282 -20.14 -48.56 -33.18
N GLY A 283 -21.32 -48.00 -33.51
CA GLY A 283 -22.60 -48.37 -32.87
C GLY A 283 -23.61 -47.24 -32.55
N LEU A 284 -24.31 -46.81 -33.61
CA LEU A 284 -25.68 -46.25 -33.79
C LEU A 284 -26.66 -45.92 -32.64
N ASP A 285 -27.64 -45.06 -33.04
CA ASP A 285 -28.95 -44.63 -32.48
C ASP A 285 -28.94 -43.38 -31.57
N ASP A 286 -29.77 -42.35 -31.70
CA ASP A 286 -30.92 -42.04 -32.59
C ASP A 286 -31.17 -40.51 -32.62
N MET A 287 -31.99 -40.07 -33.58
CA MET A 287 -32.24 -38.72 -34.10
C MET A 287 -32.92 -37.71 -33.15
N ILE A 288 -32.79 -36.40 -33.45
CA ILE A 288 -33.87 -35.54 -34.00
C ILE A 288 -33.27 -34.15 -34.37
N MET A 289 -33.48 -33.74 -35.63
CA MET A 289 -33.18 -32.42 -36.18
C MET A 289 -34.49 -31.71 -36.56
N GLY A 290 -34.54 -30.40 -36.33
CA GLY A 290 -35.56 -29.46 -36.80
C GLY A 290 -35.49 -28.21 -35.91
N ASP A 291 -35.34 -26.99 -36.37
CA ASP A 291 -35.44 -26.43 -37.71
C ASP A 291 -34.64 -25.10 -37.70
N ALA A 292 -34.09 -24.71 -38.85
CA ALA A 292 -33.27 -23.51 -38.98
C ALA A 292 -34.16 -22.27 -39.18
N GLN A 293 -34.07 -21.30 -38.28
CA GLN A 293 -34.38 -19.90 -38.60
C GLN A 293 -33.19 -19.02 -38.25
N ALA A 294 -32.66 -18.39 -39.29
CA ALA A 294 -31.61 -17.40 -39.25
C ALA A 294 -32.07 -16.17 -38.47
N LEU A 295 -31.29 -15.80 -37.46
CA LEU A 295 -31.24 -14.46 -36.91
C LEU A 295 -29.77 -14.03 -36.96
N GLU A 296 -29.48 -13.15 -37.92
CA GLU A 296 -28.34 -12.26 -37.87
C GLU A 296 -28.55 -11.31 -36.68
N SER A 297 -27.64 -11.31 -35.72
CA SER A 297 -27.50 -10.20 -34.77
C SER A 297 -26.11 -10.23 -34.13
N ASP A 298 -25.31 -9.27 -34.57
CA ASP A 298 -24.26 -8.54 -33.86
C ASP A 298 -23.18 -9.31 -33.09
N GLU A 299 -21.96 -9.22 -33.62
CA GLU A 299 -20.71 -9.39 -32.86
C GLU A 299 -20.64 -8.32 -31.76
N ASP A 300 -21.32 -8.56 -30.64
CA ASP A 300 -21.01 -7.86 -29.40
C ASP A 300 -19.85 -8.60 -28.74
N CYS A 301 -18.63 -8.16 -29.05
CA CYS A 301 -17.43 -8.47 -28.30
C CYS A 301 -17.65 -8.00 -26.86
N THR A 302 -18.24 -8.87 -26.04
CA THR A 302 -18.25 -8.71 -24.59
C THR A 302 -16.80 -8.58 -24.15
N LEU A 303 -16.40 -7.32 -23.93
CA LEU A 303 -15.18 -6.98 -23.23
C LEU A 303 -15.32 -7.59 -21.85
N VAL A 304 -14.82 -8.81 -21.68
CA VAL A 304 -14.56 -9.36 -20.36
C VAL A 304 -13.52 -8.41 -19.78
N GLU A 305 -14.00 -7.49 -18.95
CA GLU A 305 -13.16 -6.64 -18.12
C GLU A 305 -12.30 -7.60 -17.31
N MET A 306 -11.05 -7.76 -17.73
CA MET A 306 -10.09 -8.57 -17.00
C MET A 306 -9.94 -7.91 -15.64
N VAL A 307 -10.59 -8.48 -14.62
CA VAL A 307 -10.33 -8.14 -13.24
C VAL A 307 -8.84 -8.34 -13.03
N PRO A 308 -8.07 -7.27 -12.79
CA PRO A 308 -6.64 -7.40 -12.63
C PRO A 308 -6.36 -8.31 -11.43
N GLN A 309 -5.54 -9.33 -11.66
CA GLN A 309 -5.02 -10.13 -10.56
C GLN A 309 -4.10 -9.23 -9.71
N PRO A 310 -4.22 -9.28 -8.36
CA PRO A 310 -3.31 -8.56 -7.47
C PRO A 310 -1.86 -8.86 -7.83
N SER A 311 -0.98 -7.87 -7.70
CA SER A 311 0.47 -8.03 -7.86
C SER A 311 0.96 -9.27 -7.09
N GLU A 312 1.83 -10.07 -7.71
CA GLU A 312 2.37 -11.31 -7.12
C GLU A 312 3.16 -11.08 -5.81
N GLN A 313 3.58 -9.83 -5.54
CA GLN A 313 3.92 -9.36 -4.20
C GLN A 313 2.77 -8.53 -3.65
N GLY A 314 2.07 -9.09 -2.65
CA GLY A 314 1.08 -8.36 -1.86
C GLY A 314 1.71 -7.34 -0.92
N ASP A 315 0.86 -6.60 -0.22
CA ASP A 315 1.26 -5.68 0.85
C ASP A 315 2.22 -6.35 1.86
N MET A 316 3.28 -5.64 2.27
CA MET A 316 4.27 -6.13 3.23
C MET A 316 3.64 -6.61 4.54
N VAL A 317 2.60 -5.92 5.01
CA VAL A 317 1.90 -6.31 6.24
C VAL A 317 1.11 -7.60 6.04
N ASP A 318 0.48 -7.79 4.88
CA ASP A 318 -0.21 -9.04 4.55
C ASP A 318 0.76 -10.23 4.51
N VAL A 319 1.97 -10.03 3.95
CA VAL A 319 3.04 -11.05 3.95
C VAL A 319 3.45 -11.42 5.38
N MET A 320 3.54 -10.45 6.29
CA MET A 320 3.84 -10.73 7.70
C MET A 320 2.71 -11.48 8.40
N LEU A 321 1.46 -11.08 8.17
CA LEU A 321 0.29 -11.72 8.74
C LEU A 321 0.22 -13.20 8.31
N ASP A 322 0.46 -13.47 7.03
CA ASP A 322 0.52 -14.83 6.52
C ASP A 322 1.67 -15.62 7.11
N TYR A 323 2.88 -15.04 7.20
CA TYR A 323 4.01 -15.69 7.84
C TYR A 323 3.71 -16.08 9.31
N ILE A 324 3.16 -15.16 10.11
CA ILE A 324 2.80 -15.43 11.51
C ILE A 324 1.79 -16.58 11.61
N LEU A 325 0.77 -16.56 10.77
CA LEU A 325 -0.24 -17.62 10.72
C LEU A 325 0.31 -18.93 10.11
N GLU A 326 1.36 -18.92 9.32
CA GLU A 326 1.97 -20.17 8.84
C GLU A 326 2.84 -20.83 9.91
N GLN A 327 3.52 -20.01 10.74
CA GLN A 327 4.52 -20.48 11.69
C GLN A 327 4.00 -20.70 13.12
N THR A 328 2.81 -20.20 13.48
CA THR A 328 2.24 -20.34 14.84
C THR A 328 0.92 -21.09 14.84
N SER A 329 0.43 -21.51 16.00
CA SER A 329 -0.94 -22.03 16.16
C SER A 329 -1.99 -20.95 16.43
N ALA A 330 -1.63 -19.66 16.31
CA ALA A 330 -2.52 -18.54 16.62
C ALA A 330 -3.80 -18.56 15.77
N THR A 331 -4.90 -18.11 16.33
CA THR A 331 -6.20 -17.98 15.65
C THR A 331 -6.29 -16.73 14.78
N CYS A 332 -5.49 -15.71 15.11
CA CYS A 332 -5.31 -14.52 14.30
C CYS A 332 -3.89 -13.97 14.45
N ALA A 333 -3.47 -13.15 13.49
CA ALA A 333 -2.23 -12.41 13.52
C ALA A 333 -2.53 -10.90 13.47
N ILE A 334 -1.65 -10.12 14.10
CA ILE A 334 -1.65 -8.66 14.03
C ILE A 334 -0.23 -8.21 13.70
N ALA A 335 -0.10 -7.25 12.78
CA ALA A 335 1.19 -6.74 12.34
C ALA A 335 1.06 -5.28 11.89
N SER A 336 2.19 -4.57 11.90
CA SER A 336 2.31 -3.18 11.45
C SER A 336 3.39 -3.02 10.40
N ASP A 337 3.32 -1.96 9.59
CA ASP A 337 4.38 -1.61 8.63
C ASP A 337 5.75 -1.34 9.31
N ARG A 338 5.75 -1.11 10.62
CA ARG A 338 6.93 -0.83 11.44
C ARG A 338 7.63 -2.07 11.97
N ASP A 339 7.02 -3.25 11.88
CA ASP A 339 7.57 -4.48 12.45
C ASP A 339 8.86 -4.89 11.71
N VAL A 340 8.89 -4.78 10.37
CA VAL A 340 10.08 -5.11 9.57
C VAL A 340 11.25 -4.15 9.82
N PRO A 341 11.08 -2.81 9.73
CA PRO A 341 12.15 -1.88 10.11
C PRO A 341 12.70 -2.13 11.52
N THR A 342 11.83 -2.45 12.48
CA THR A 342 12.23 -2.74 13.86
C THR A 342 13.07 -4.01 13.94
N LEU A 343 12.67 -5.07 13.23
CA LEU A 343 13.45 -6.31 13.13
C LEU A 343 14.82 -6.07 12.49
N LEU A 344 14.90 -5.33 11.38
CA LEU A 344 16.16 -5.04 10.68
C LEU A 344 17.15 -4.28 11.56
N ASN A 345 16.65 -3.25 12.28
CA ASN A 345 17.46 -2.49 13.23
C ASN A 345 18.02 -3.39 14.34
N SER A 346 17.24 -4.35 14.85
CA SER A 346 17.71 -5.30 15.87
C SER A 346 18.79 -6.25 15.36
N GLN A 347 18.85 -6.50 14.05
CA GLN A 347 19.80 -7.40 13.40
C GLN A 347 21.02 -6.66 12.79
N ASN A 348 21.10 -5.33 12.92
CA ASN A 348 22.06 -4.48 12.19
C ASN A 348 22.04 -4.72 10.67
N GLN A 349 20.86 -5.01 10.11
CA GLN A 349 20.68 -5.17 8.67
C GLN A 349 20.22 -3.84 8.05
N GLY A 350 20.58 -3.65 6.78
CA GLY A 350 20.28 -2.43 6.02
C GLY A 350 18.84 -2.37 5.54
N ASP A 351 18.67 -2.00 4.27
CA ASP A 351 17.36 -1.76 3.66
C ASP A 351 16.40 -2.96 3.76
N ILE A 352 15.10 -2.64 3.70
CA ILE A 352 14.03 -3.63 3.62
C ILE A 352 14.24 -4.53 2.37
N PRO A 353 14.17 -5.86 2.54
CA PRO A 353 14.38 -6.81 1.46
C PRO A 353 13.18 -6.84 0.51
N GLU A 354 13.45 -7.00 -0.79
CA GLU A 354 12.40 -7.10 -1.82
C GLU A 354 11.53 -8.36 -1.65
N ASN A 355 12.16 -9.48 -1.27
CA ASN A 355 11.44 -10.72 -0.97
C ASN A 355 11.31 -10.91 0.55
N LEU A 356 10.29 -10.25 1.12
CA LEU A 356 10.04 -10.28 2.56
C LEU A 356 9.73 -11.69 3.09
N HIS A 357 8.99 -12.51 2.35
CA HIS A 357 8.66 -13.88 2.80
C HIS A 357 9.92 -14.76 2.92
N GLN A 358 10.80 -14.72 1.92
CA GLN A 358 12.07 -15.44 1.96
C GLN A 358 12.96 -14.92 3.09
N PHE A 359 12.99 -13.60 3.28
CA PHE A 359 13.71 -12.99 4.39
C PHE A 359 13.25 -13.52 5.75
N LEU A 360 11.94 -13.46 6.04
CA LEU A 360 11.36 -13.96 7.29
C LEU A 360 11.63 -15.46 7.49
N THR A 361 11.57 -16.25 6.41
CA THR A 361 11.88 -17.70 6.44
C THR A 361 13.35 -17.98 6.79
N ASN A 362 14.26 -17.11 6.35
CA ASN A 362 15.69 -17.24 6.61
C ASN A 362 16.06 -16.80 8.02
N ILE A 363 15.57 -15.62 8.47
CA ILE A 363 15.94 -15.07 9.77
C ILE A 363 15.14 -15.69 10.93
N ARG A 364 13.94 -16.24 10.66
CA ARG A 364 13.03 -16.87 11.63
C ARG A 364 12.88 -16.03 12.91
N PRO A 365 12.28 -14.83 12.81
CA PRO A 365 12.15 -13.94 13.95
C PRO A 365 11.33 -14.59 15.07
N ILE A 366 11.55 -14.13 16.30
CA ILE A 366 10.77 -14.59 17.45
C ILE A 366 9.29 -14.19 17.25
N LEU A 367 8.41 -15.18 17.36
CA LEU A 367 6.96 -15.00 17.29
C LEU A 367 6.37 -15.16 18.69
N ILE A 368 5.50 -14.22 19.06
CA ILE A 368 4.81 -14.22 20.35
C ILE A 368 3.34 -14.58 20.08
N VAL A 369 2.79 -15.50 20.88
CA VAL A 369 1.36 -15.84 20.86
C VAL A 369 0.77 -15.57 22.24
N ILE A 370 -0.12 -14.59 22.34
CA ILE A 370 -0.83 -14.23 23.58
C ILE A 370 -2.32 -14.33 23.30
N ASP A 371 -3.06 -15.07 24.12
CA ASP A 371 -4.51 -15.27 23.99
C ASP A 371 -4.98 -15.68 22.59
N GLY A 372 -4.16 -16.50 21.91
CA GLY A 372 -4.44 -16.97 20.55
C GLY A 372 -4.16 -15.95 19.44
N VAL A 373 -3.47 -14.85 19.75
CA VAL A 373 -3.05 -13.79 18.82
C VAL A 373 -1.54 -13.87 18.59
N GLY A 374 -1.13 -14.05 17.34
CA GLY A 374 0.27 -14.06 16.92
C GLY A 374 0.77 -12.67 16.52
N MET A 375 2.01 -12.36 16.89
CA MET A 375 2.71 -11.12 16.51
C MET A 375 4.23 -11.34 16.41
N LEU A 376 4.91 -10.48 15.64
CA LEU A 376 6.37 -10.44 15.60
C LEU A 376 6.91 -9.76 16.88
N SER A 377 7.96 -10.32 17.47
CA SER A 377 8.64 -9.67 18.59
C SER A 377 9.58 -8.57 18.08
N GLY A 378 9.39 -7.32 18.53
CA GLY A 378 10.26 -6.18 18.20
C GLY A 378 11.68 -6.25 18.78
N SER A 379 11.96 -7.27 19.60
CA SER A 379 13.29 -7.54 20.15
C SER A 379 13.54 -9.05 20.16
N ASN A 380 14.72 -9.47 19.70
CA ASN A 380 15.25 -10.77 20.09
C ASN A 380 15.45 -10.72 21.61
N ALA A 381 14.48 -11.21 22.38
CA ALA A 381 14.75 -11.65 23.74
C ALA A 381 15.67 -12.88 23.62
N GLN A 382 16.98 -12.63 23.50
CA GLN A 382 17.94 -13.61 23.95
C GLN A 382 17.73 -13.72 25.46
N GLU A 383 17.11 -14.82 25.87
CA GLU A 383 17.12 -15.26 27.26
C GLU A 383 18.56 -15.19 27.79
N ARG A 384 18.71 -14.52 28.93
CA ARG A 384 19.93 -14.54 29.75
C ARG A 384 20.16 -15.91 30.36
#